data_AF-A0A960B1D5-F1
#
_entry.id   AF-A0A960B1D5-F1
#
_cell.length_a   1.000
_cell.length_b   1.000
_cell.length_c   1.000
_cell.angle_alpha   90.00
_cell.angle_beta   90.00
_cell.angle_gamma   90.00
#
_symmetry.space_group_name_H-M   'P 1'
#
loop_
_entity.id
_entity.type
_entity.pdbx_description
1 polymer ?
#
loop_
_entity_poly.entity_id
_entity_poly.type
_entity_poly.pdbx_seq_one_letter_code
_entity_poly.pdbx_strand_id
1 'polypeptide(L)'
;MLEPGEYAGADLAAEMRMHMAERFPASVEKGEDYGEVDAVMIGADIYGWALQASNRGSLSALDRTRLASAADELGRSIGALPIDAQPYYERVLRIARLTLSET
;
A
#
# COMPACT_ATOMS: atom_id res chain seq x y z
N MET A 1 2.15 17.28 21.99
CA MET A 1 2.36 17.59 20.57
C MET A 1 3.34 16.55 20.11
N LEU A 2 2.92 15.65 19.22
CA LEU A 2 3.81 14.59 18.72
C LEU A 2 4.71 15.22 17.64
N GLU A 3 5.85 14.59 17.36
CA GLU A 3 6.72 15.03 16.26
C GLU A 3 6.10 14.67 14.90
N PRO A 4 6.37 15.40 13.80
CA PRO A 4 5.82 15.11 12.46
C PRO A 4 5.97 13.64 12.01
N GLY A 5 7.07 12.98 12.38
CA GLY A 5 7.30 11.56 12.09
C GLY A 5 6.46 10.59 12.94
N GLU A 6 6.10 10.99 14.17
CA GLU A 6 5.22 10.19 15.04
C GLU A 6 3.76 10.22 14.57
N TYR A 7 3.32 11.32 13.94
CA TYR A 7 2.00 11.39 13.29
C TYR A 7 1.91 10.48 12.07
N ALA A 8 2.94 10.49 11.20
CA ALA A 8 3.01 9.59 10.06
C ALA A 8 2.97 8.11 10.50
N GLY A 9 3.75 7.75 11.54
CA GLY A 9 3.74 6.42 12.17
C GLY A 9 2.38 5.98 12.70
N ALA A 10 1.66 6.89 13.35
CA ALA A 10 0.31 6.61 13.86
C ALA A 10 -0.70 6.41 12.72
N ASP A 11 -0.59 7.20 11.66
CA ASP A 11 -1.45 7.09 10.47
C ASP A 11 -1.18 5.81 9.69
N LEU A 12 0.10 5.43 9.51
CA LEU A 12 0.47 4.16 8.87
C LEU A 12 -0.07 2.96 9.66
N ALA A 13 0.12 2.95 10.98
CA ALA A 13 -0.39 1.88 11.82
C ALA A 13 -1.93 1.78 11.78
N ALA A 14 -2.63 2.90 11.65
CA ALA A 14 -4.08 2.92 11.50
C ALA A 14 -4.53 2.34 10.16
N GLU A 15 -3.95 2.81 9.04
CA GLU A 15 -4.30 2.31 7.70
C GLU A 15 -3.95 0.82 7.55
N MET A 16 -2.81 0.36 8.05
CA MET A 16 -2.42 -1.05 8.04
C MET A 16 -3.40 -1.92 8.85
N ARG A 17 -3.85 -1.45 10.02
CA ARG A 17 -4.86 -2.17 10.83
C ARG A 17 -6.20 -2.26 10.11
N MET A 18 -6.64 -1.16 9.50
CA MET A 18 -7.88 -1.14 8.71
C MET A 18 -7.80 -2.08 7.51
N HIS A 19 -6.66 -2.10 6.81
CA HIS A 19 -6.43 -2.98 5.67
C HIS A 19 -6.46 -4.47 6.07
N MET A 20 -5.84 -4.86 7.18
CA MET A 20 -5.92 -6.25 7.67
C MET A 20 -7.33 -6.68 8.05
N ALA A 21 -8.15 -5.76 8.55
CA ALA A 21 -9.53 -6.05 8.93
C ALA A 21 -10.49 -6.10 7.73
N GLU A 22 -10.09 -5.52 6.60
CA GLU A 22 -10.90 -5.45 5.39
C GLU A 22 -10.82 -6.77 4.60
N ARG A 23 -11.97 -7.23 4.12
CA ARG A 23 -12.03 -8.40 3.26
C ARG A 23 -11.53 -8.03 1.86
N PHE A 24 -10.70 -8.89 1.28
CA PHE A 24 -10.30 -8.75 -0.12
C PHE A 24 -11.54 -8.62 -1.05
N PRO A 25 -11.59 -7.64 -1.97
CA PRO A 25 -12.75 -7.41 -2.83
C PRO A 25 -13.12 -8.65 -3.65
N ALA A 26 -14.40 -9.01 -3.66
CA ALA A 26 -14.86 -10.21 -4.38
C ALA A 26 -14.92 -10.03 -5.90
N SER A 27 -14.93 -8.79 -6.38
CA SER A 27 -14.95 -8.40 -7.79
C SER A 27 -13.58 -8.47 -8.46
N VAL A 28 -12.50 -8.60 -7.68
CA VAL A 28 -11.14 -8.72 -8.19
C VAL A 28 -10.85 -10.18 -8.49
N GLU A 29 -10.57 -10.46 -9.77
CA GLU A 29 -10.12 -11.76 -10.21
C GLU A 29 -8.64 -11.94 -9.87
N LYS A 30 -8.30 -13.09 -9.27
CA LYS A 30 -6.93 -13.36 -8.85
C LYS A 30 -6.08 -13.71 -10.06
N GLY A 31 -4.93 -13.04 -10.21
CA GLY A 31 -4.03 -13.24 -11.34
C GLY A 31 -4.46 -12.52 -12.62
N GLU A 32 -5.50 -11.68 -12.55
CA GLU A 32 -5.83 -10.75 -13.63
C GLU A 32 -5.05 -9.45 -13.44
N ASP A 33 -4.53 -8.93 -14.55
CA ASP A 33 -3.87 -7.64 -14.59
C ASP A 33 -4.91 -6.52 -14.76
N TYR A 34 -4.87 -5.53 -13.88
CA TYR A 34 -5.68 -4.33 -13.99
C TYR A 34 -4.76 -3.16 -14.30
N GLY A 35 -4.69 -2.77 -15.57
CA GLY A 35 -3.74 -1.77 -16.02
C GLY A 35 -2.31 -2.31 -16.03
N GLU A 36 -1.46 -1.81 -15.14
CA GLU A 36 -0.05 -2.20 -15.03
C GLU A 36 0.22 -3.20 -13.89
N VAL A 37 -0.80 -3.57 -13.11
CA VAL A 37 -0.61 -4.31 -11.85
C VAL A 37 -1.43 -5.60 -11.78
N ASP A 38 -0.79 -6.68 -11.30
CA ASP A 38 -1.50 -7.82 -10.71
C ASP A 38 -2.06 -7.37 -9.36
N ALA A 39 -3.39 -7.38 -9.24
CA ALA A 39 -4.11 -6.81 -8.12
C ALA A 39 -3.88 -7.55 -6.79
N VAL A 40 -3.47 -8.82 -6.81
CA VAL A 40 -3.12 -9.59 -5.61
C VAL A 40 -1.67 -9.33 -5.23
N MET A 41 -0.76 -9.40 -6.20
CA MET A 41 0.67 -9.24 -5.97
C MET A 41 1.01 -7.84 -5.49
N ILE A 42 0.44 -6.80 -6.11
CA ILE A 42 0.73 -5.40 -5.76
C ILE A 42 0.31 -5.08 -4.31
N GLY A 43 -0.82 -5.63 -3.87
CA GLY A 43 -1.30 -5.45 -2.49
C GLY A 43 -0.40 -6.15 -1.49
N ALA A 44 0.02 -7.39 -1.79
CA ALA A 44 0.92 -8.16 -0.93
C ALA A 44 2.31 -7.51 -0.81
N ASP A 45 2.86 -7.04 -1.92
CA ASP A 45 4.19 -6.41 -1.97
C ASP A 45 4.21 -5.10 -1.16
N ILE A 46 3.24 -4.19 -1.41
CA ILE A 46 3.14 -2.92 -0.68
C ILE A 46 2.97 -3.16 0.83
N TYR A 47 2.06 -4.06 1.21
CA TYR A 47 1.85 -4.36 2.63
C TYR A 47 3.08 -5.01 3.28
N GLY A 48 3.79 -5.86 2.54
CA GLY A 48 5.05 -6.47 2.97
C GLY A 48 6.13 -5.43 3.27
N TRP A 49 6.33 -4.44 2.40
CA TRP A 49 7.28 -3.36 2.66
C TRP A 49 6.84 -2.46 3.83
N ALA A 50 5.56 -2.13 3.93
CA ALA A 50 5.04 -1.36 5.08
C ALA A 50 5.30 -2.07 6.41
N LEU A 51 5.08 -3.40 6.45
CA LEU A 51 5.38 -4.22 7.62
C LEU A 51 6.88 -4.27 7.94
N GLN A 52 7.74 -4.32 6.92
CA GLN A 52 9.19 -4.26 7.12
C GLN A 52 9.63 -2.92 7.70
N ALA A 53 9.11 -1.82 7.16
CA ALA A 53 9.40 -0.47 7.65
C ALA A 53 8.94 -0.30 9.11
N SER A 54 7.72 -0.73 9.44
CA SER A 54 7.18 -0.68 10.80
C SER A 54 8.00 -1.50 11.81
N ASN A 55 8.50 -2.68 11.41
CA ASN A 55 9.27 -3.55 12.30
C ASN A 55 10.75 -3.15 12.45
N ARG A 56 11.37 -2.63 11.39
CA ARG A 56 12.83 -2.34 11.34
C ARG A 56 13.14 -0.86 11.44
N GLY A 57 12.12 -0.01 11.46
CA GLY A 57 12.21 1.45 11.45
C GLY A 57 12.62 2.05 10.11
N SER A 58 13.16 1.27 9.16
CA SER A 58 13.46 1.77 7.82
C SER A 58 13.54 0.69 6.74
N LEU A 59 13.29 1.11 5.50
CA LEU A 59 13.51 0.32 4.29
C LEU A 59 14.91 0.57 3.73
N SER A 60 15.46 -0.45 3.06
CA SER A 60 16.65 -0.26 2.23
C SER A 60 16.35 0.71 1.07
N ALA A 61 17.38 1.34 0.48
CA ALA A 61 17.20 2.21 -0.68
C ALA A 61 16.57 1.48 -1.87
N LEU A 62 16.89 0.18 -2.04
CA LEU A 62 16.30 -0.66 -3.07
C LEU A 62 14.81 -0.91 -2.80
N ASP A 63 14.45 -1.28 -1.58
CA ASP A 63 13.05 -1.54 -1.22
C ASP A 63 12.21 -0.27 -1.29
N ARG A 64 12.78 0.89 -0.93
CA ARG A 64 12.13 2.20 -1.11
C ARG A 64 11.86 2.50 -2.58
N THR A 65 12.83 2.23 -3.44
CA THR A 65 12.67 2.43 -4.90
C THR A 65 11.58 1.50 -5.46
N ARG A 66 11.55 0.23 -5.02
CA ARG A 66 10.52 -0.73 -5.41
C ARG A 66 9.14 -0.33 -4.92
N LEU A 67 9.03 0.10 -3.67
CA LEU A 67 7.78 0.60 -3.10
C LEU A 67 7.27 1.83 -3.84
N ALA A 68 8.16 2.77 -4.21
CA ALA A 68 7.79 3.94 -5.00
C ALA A 68 7.26 3.54 -6.38
N SER A 69 7.94 2.62 -7.09
CA SER A 69 7.47 2.10 -8.38
C SER A 69 6.09 1.45 -8.26
N ALA A 70 5.92 0.58 -7.27
CA ALA A 70 4.66 -0.11 -7.01
C ALA A 70 3.51 0.87 -6.68
N ALA A 71 3.79 1.90 -5.88
CA ALA A 71 2.81 2.95 -5.57
C ALA A 71 2.40 3.75 -6.82
N ASP A 72 3.35 4.06 -7.68
CA ASP A 72 3.10 4.80 -8.93
C ASP A 72 2.31 3.96 -9.94
N GLU A 73 2.68 2.68 -10.12
CA GLU A 73 1.97 1.71 -10.96
C GLU A 73 0.53 1.50 -10.48
N LEU A 74 0.33 1.29 -9.17
CA LEU A 74 -0.99 1.18 -8.57
C LEU A 74 -1.79 2.47 -8.76
N GLY A 75 -1.17 3.63 -8.53
CA GLY A 75 -1.81 4.94 -8.70
C GLY A 75 -2.33 5.18 -10.12
N ARG A 76 -1.60 4.74 -11.15
CA ARG A 76 -2.05 4.79 -12.55
C ARG A 76 -3.14 3.77 -12.86
N SER A 77 -3.15 2.65 -12.13
CA SER A 77 -4.01 1.50 -12.39
C SER A 77 -5.33 1.50 -11.60
N ILE A 78 -5.48 2.35 -10.57
CA ILE A 78 -6.72 2.41 -9.76
C ILE A 78 -7.99 2.54 -10.62
N GLY A 79 -7.94 3.35 -11.68
CA GLY A 79 -9.10 3.52 -12.57
C GLY A 79 -9.49 2.29 -13.39
N ALA A 80 -8.59 1.31 -13.53
CA ALA A 80 -8.83 0.06 -14.24
C ALA A 80 -9.45 -1.03 -13.34
N LEU A 81 -9.33 -0.88 -12.01
CA LEU A 81 -9.91 -1.81 -11.05
C LEU A 81 -11.44 -1.69 -10.99
N PRO A 82 -12.17 -2.77 -10.65
CA PRO A 82 -13.61 -2.73 -10.42
C PRO A 82 -13.97 -1.62 -9.44
N ILE A 83 -15.03 -0.86 -9.75
CA ILE A 83 -15.41 0.35 -9.00
C ILE A 83 -15.57 0.07 -7.49
N ASP A 84 -16.13 -1.09 -7.13
CA ASP A 84 -16.32 -1.51 -5.74
C ASP A 84 -15.01 -1.94 -5.04
N ALA A 85 -13.98 -2.29 -5.81
CA ALA A 85 -12.65 -2.63 -5.31
C ALA A 85 -11.72 -1.42 -5.16
N GLN A 86 -11.97 -0.32 -5.88
CA GLN A 86 -11.11 0.88 -5.86
C GLN A 86 -10.80 1.39 -4.44
N PRO A 87 -11.77 1.49 -3.49
CA PRO A 87 -11.49 1.96 -2.14
C PRO A 87 -10.46 1.11 -1.38
N TYR A 88 -10.43 -0.20 -1.62
CA TYR A 88 -9.45 -1.13 -1.05
C TYR A 88 -8.04 -0.79 -1.55
N TYR A 89 -7.90 -0.57 -2.86
CA TYR A 89 -6.60 -0.24 -3.47
C TYR A 89 -6.14 1.19 -3.19
N GLU A 90 -7.06 2.14 -3.04
CA GLU A 90 -6.73 3.47 -2.53
C GLU A 90 -6.15 3.42 -1.11
N ARG A 91 -6.63 2.50 -0.26
CA ARG A 91 -6.03 2.25 1.06
C ARG A 91 -4.63 1.67 0.95
N VAL A 92 -4.43 0.68 0.07
CA VAL A 92 -3.09 0.13 -0.22
C VAL A 92 -2.13 1.25 -0.66
N LEU A 93 -2.59 2.13 -1.56
CA LEU A 93 -1.80 3.27 -2.01
C LEU A 93 -1.48 4.27 -0.89
N ARG A 94 -2.41 4.52 0.05
CA ARG A 94 -2.16 5.35 1.24
C ARG A 94 -1.09 4.73 2.13
N ILE A 95 -1.15 3.42 2.38
CA ILE A 95 -0.12 2.67 3.13
C ILE A 95 1.26 2.87 2.48
N ALA A 96 1.35 2.72 1.15
CA ALA A 96 2.61 2.93 0.43
C ALA A 96 3.18 4.34 0.63
N ARG A 97 2.33 5.36 0.47
CA ARG A 97 2.73 6.78 0.61
C ARG A 97 3.18 7.14 2.02
N LEU A 98 2.48 6.63 3.04
CA LEU A 98 2.85 6.83 4.44
C LEU A 98 4.20 6.15 4.75
N THR A 99 4.38 4.92 4.29
CA THR A 99 5.64 4.18 4.43
C THR A 99 6.83 4.93 3.79
N LEU A 100 6.63 5.51 2.60
CA LEU A 100 7.65 6.32 1.91
C LEU A 100 7.94 7.65 2.62
N SER A 101 7.01 8.14 3.45
CA SER A 101 7.15 9.41 4.17
C SER A 101 7.84 9.25 5.54
N GLU A 102 7.80 8.05 6.12
CA GLU A 102 8.45 7.72 7.39
C GLU A 102 9.95 7.41 7.29
N THR A 103 10.49 7.26 6.07
CA THR A 103 11.84 6.74 5.82
C THR A 103 12.75 7.69 5.05
#